data_AF-A0A1R3EKT4-F1
#
_entry.id   AF-A0A1R3EKT4-F1
#
_cell.length_a   1.000
_cell.length_b   1.000
_cell.length_c   1.000
_cell.angle_alpha   90.00
_cell.angle_beta   90.00
_cell.angle_gamma   90.00
#
_symmetry.space_group_name_H-M   'P 1'
#
loop_
_entity.id
_entity.type
_entity.pdbx_description
1 polymer ?
#
loop_
_entity_poly.entity_id
_entity_poly.type
_entity_poly.pdbx_seq_one_letter_code
_entity_poly.pdbx_strand_id
1 'polypeptide(L)' 'MKPRAQHKRQHSARVKKPNTHQNTPPEKQPEPLFVLDMLDGNDWRHLVLTYRDAKRLIQRTHHRGYTLEPYDNR' A
#
# COMPACT_ATOMS: atom_id res chain seq x y z
N MET A 1 32.66 5.38 69.02
CA MET A 1 32.64 5.90 67.63
C MET A 1 31.75 4.96 66.80
N LYS A 2 30.71 5.48 66.12
CA LYS A 2 29.72 4.69 65.36
C LYS A 2 29.82 5.07 63.87
N PRO A 3 30.07 4.15 62.93
CA PRO A 3 29.97 4.49 61.51
C PRO A 3 28.51 4.43 61.04
N ARG A 4 28.12 5.53 60.39
CA ARG A 4 26.80 5.85 59.85
C ARG A 4 26.48 4.99 58.62
N ALA A 5 25.27 4.45 58.57
CA ALA A 5 24.78 3.58 57.51
C ALA A 5 24.45 4.32 56.20
N GLN A 6 24.70 3.59 55.10
CA GLN A 6 24.02 3.55 53.80
C GLN A 6 23.85 4.83 52.97
N HIS A 7 24.41 4.79 51.75
CA HIS A 7 23.67 5.16 50.53
C HIS A 7 24.09 4.22 49.38
N LYS A 8 23.20 3.26 49.07
CA LYS A 8 23.29 2.38 47.92
C LYS A 8 22.83 3.17 46.69
N ARG A 9 23.78 3.70 45.89
CA ARG A 9 23.46 4.38 44.62
C ARG A 9 22.96 3.35 43.62
N GLN A 10 21.64 3.25 43.47
CA GLN A 10 21.02 2.54 42.35
C GLN A 10 21.13 3.41 41.10
N HIS A 11 22.10 3.13 40.24
CA HIS A 11 22.10 3.64 38.87
C HIS A 11 21.17 2.73 38.04
N SER A 12 19.89 3.07 38.01
CA SER A 12 18.99 2.55 36.97
C SER A 12 19.42 3.16 35.64
N ALA A 13 20.27 2.45 34.90
CA ALA A 13 20.61 2.78 33.52
C ALA A 13 19.32 2.70 32.70
N ARG A 14 18.69 3.86 32.50
CA ARG A 14 17.55 4.05 31.61
C ARG A 14 18.01 3.65 30.20
N VAL A 15 17.66 2.45 29.79
CA VAL A 15 17.80 1.95 28.41
C VAL A 15 17.09 2.93 27.49
N LYS A 16 17.86 3.81 26.84
CA LYS A 16 17.37 4.65 25.75
C LYS A 16 17.08 3.71 24.58
N LYS A 17 15.80 3.37 24.40
CA LYS A 17 15.30 2.78 23.16
C LYS A 17 15.52 3.82 22.05
N PRO A 18 16.29 3.57 20.99
CA PRO A 18 16.18 4.39 19.80
C PRO A 18 14.87 4.03 19.12
N ASN A 19 13.84 4.84 19.39
CA ASN A 19 12.61 4.80 18.63
C ASN A 19 12.89 5.51 17.29
N THR A 20 13.59 4.82 16.39
CA THR A 20 13.78 5.27 15.02
C THR A 20 12.46 5.04 14.29
N HIS A 21 11.55 6.00 14.42
CA HIS A 21 10.48 6.16 13.43
C HIS A 21 11.16 6.50 12.11
N GLN A 22 11.49 5.48 11.33
CA GLN A 22 11.77 5.64 9.92
C GLN A 22 10.47 6.19 9.31
N ASN A 23 10.47 7.47 8.95
CA ASN A 23 9.52 8.03 7.99
C ASN A 23 9.89 7.50 6.60
N THR A 24 9.80 6.17 6.41
CA THR A 24 9.71 5.62 5.06
C THR A 24 8.33 6.01 4.54
N PRO A 25 8.23 6.66 3.36
CA PRO A 25 6.93 6.75 2.68
C PRO A 25 6.37 5.33 2.64
N PRO A 26 5.07 5.10 2.96
CA PRO A 26 4.52 3.77 2.82
C PRO A 26 4.81 3.34 1.40
N GLU A 27 5.62 2.28 1.26
CA GLU A 27 5.86 1.59 0.01
C GLU A 27 4.46 1.31 -0.55
N LYS A 28 4.05 2.12 -1.54
CA LYS A 28 2.70 2.05 -2.08
C LYS A 28 2.61 0.69 -2.71
N GLN A 29 1.93 -0.22 -2.01
CA GLN A 29 1.59 -1.53 -2.55
C GLN A 29 1.08 -1.30 -3.97
N PRO A 30 1.62 -2.02 -4.98
CA PRO A 30 1.21 -1.81 -6.36
C PRO A 30 -0.31 -1.95 -6.44
N GLU A 31 -0.99 -0.97 -7.05
CA GLU A 31 -2.44 -1.03 -7.15
C GLU A 31 -2.84 -2.30 -7.92
N PRO A 32 -3.89 -3.02 -7.47
CA PRO A 32 -4.34 -4.23 -8.14
C PRO A 32 -4.75 -3.89 -9.58
N LEU A 33 -4.23 -4.69 -10.51
CA LEU A 33 -4.53 -4.57 -11.93
C LEU A 33 -5.76 -5.40 -12.29
N PHE A 34 -6.43 -4.97 -13.35
CA PHE A 34 -7.62 -5.59 -13.91
C PHE A 34 -7.49 -5.68 -15.42
N VAL A 35 -8.04 -6.73 -15.99
CA VAL A 35 -8.26 -6.89 -17.42
C VAL A 35 -9.60 -6.27 -17.75
N LEU A 36 -9.59 -5.31 -18.67
CA LEU A 36 -10.77 -4.71 -19.28
C LEU A 36 -10.86 -5.19 -20.73
N ASP A 37 -11.82 -6.07 -21.01
CA ASP A 37 -12.25 -6.33 -22.38
C ASP A 37 -13.43 -5.43 -22.72
N MET A 38 -13.35 -4.73 -23.84
CA MET A 38 -14.34 -3.75 -24.24
C MET A 38 -14.61 -3.82 -25.74
N LEU A 39 -15.88 -3.79 -26.11
CA LEU A 39 -16.30 -3.67 -27.50
C LEU A 39 -16.52 -2.19 -27.84
N ASP A 40 -15.48 -1.55 -28.38
CA ASP A 40 -15.50 -0.15 -28.82
C ASP A 40 -15.94 -0.10 -30.28
N GLY A 41 -17.19 0.31 -30.53
CA GLY A 41 -17.81 0.21 -31.86
C GLY A 41 -17.94 -1.25 -32.32
N ASN A 42 -17.08 -1.68 -33.23
CA ASN A 42 -17.00 -3.05 -33.74
C ASN A 42 -15.65 -3.73 -33.42
N ASP A 43 -14.79 -3.04 -32.67
CA ASP A 43 -13.45 -3.50 -32.36
C ASP A 43 -13.38 -3.99 -30.91
N TRP A 44 -12.84 -5.18 -30.73
CA TRP A 44 -12.51 -5.70 -29.41
C TRP A 44 -11.20 -5.11 -28.92
N ARG A 45 -11.21 -4.59 -27.69
CA ARG A 45 -10.04 -4.07 -26.98
C ARG A 45 -9.80 -4.87 -25.71
N HIS A 46 -8.55 -5.26 -25.49
CA HIS A 46 -8.09 -5.94 -24.29
C HIS A 46 -7.02 -5.08 -23.62
N LEU A 47 -7.28 -4.61 -22.39
CA LEU A 47 -6.44 -3.64 -21.70
C LEU A 47 -6.19 -4.06 -20.26
N VAL A 48 -4.94 -4.06 -19.82
CA VAL A 48 -4.58 -4.28 -18.41
C VAL A 48 -4.35 -2.93 -17.73
N LEU A 49 -5.23 -2.56 -16.81
CA LEU A 49 -5.28 -1.23 -16.20
C LEU A 49 -5.57 -1.33 -14.70
N THR A 50 -5.36 -0.23 -13.97
CA THR A 50 -5.93 -0.13 -12.61
C THR A 50 -7.46 -0.07 -12.68
N TYR A 51 -8.14 -0.45 -11.59
CA TYR A 51 -9.59 -0.33 -11.51
C TYR A 51 -10.09 1.09 -11.79
N ARG A 52 -9.35 2.10 -11.34
CA ARG A 52 -9.70 3.52 -11.52
C ARG A 52 -9.65 3.92 -12.99
N ASP A 53 -8.59 3.52 -13.69
CA ASP A 53 -8.41 3.85 -15.09
C ASP A 53 -9.40 3.09 -15.97
N ALA A 54 -9.64 1.80 -15.67
CA ALA A 54 -10.67 1.00 -16.34
C ALA A 54 -12.06 1.66 -16.22
N LYS A 55 -12.47 2.06 -15.01
CA LYS A 55 -13.75 2.77 -14.80
C LYS A 55 -13.82 4.08 -15.58
N ARG A 56 -12.75 4.86 -15.58
CA ARG A 56 -12.70 6.13 -16.32
C ARG A 56 -12.82 5.90 -17.83
N LEU A 57 -12.20 4.84 -18.35
CA LEU A 57 -12.28 4.50 -19.78
C LEU A 57 -13.68 4.04 -20.17
N ILE A 58 -14.30 3.16 -19.39
CA ILE A 58 -15.69 2.71 -19.55
C ILE A 58 -16.62 3.93 -19.63
N GLN A 59 -16.52 4.86 -18.68
CA GLN A 59 -17.39 6.04 -18.65
C GLN A 59 -17.22 7.01 -19.82
N ARG A 60 -16.05 7.05 -20.45
CA ARG A 60 -15.71 8.01 -21.51
C ARG A 60 -15.88 7.44 -22.91
N THR A 61 -15.92 6.13 -23.05
CA THR A 61 -15.95 5.45 -24.35
C THR A 61 -17.37 5.04 -24.68
N HIS A 62 -17.83 5.30 -25.91
CA HIS A 62 -19.11 4.80 -26.40
C HIS A 62 -19.01 3.32 -26.80
N HIS A 63 -18.83 2.46 -25.82
CA HIS A 63 -18.73 1.02 -26.00
C HIS A 63 -20.10 0.33 -26.06
N ARG A 64 -20.18 -0.83 -26.71
CA ARG A 64 -21.40 -1.67 -26.74
C ARG A 64 -21.48 -2.66 -25.58
N GLY A 65 -20.36 -2.92 -24.92
CA GLY A 65 -20.27 -3.82 -23.78
C GLY A 65 -18.83 -3.90 -23.26
N TYR A 66 -18.68 -4.38 -22.03
CA TYR A 66 -17.37 -4.60 -21.40
C TYR A 66 -17.43 -5.71 -20.36
N THR A 67 -16.29 -6.33 -20.09
CA THR A 67 -16.02 -7.15 -18.91
C THR A 67 -14.85 -6.54 -18.12
N LEU A 68 -14.80 -6.81 -16.82
CA LEU A 68 -13.72 -6.33 -15.97
C LEU A 68 -13.37 -7.41 -14.96
N GLU A 69 -12.17 -7.98 -15.09
CA GLU A 69 -11.73 -9.13 -14.29
C GLU A 69 -10.42 -8.81 -13.57
N PRO A 70 -10.19 -9.33 -12.34
CA PRO A 70 -8.90 -9.20 -11.68
C PRO A 70 -7.79 -9.78 -12.56
N TYR A 71 -6.69 -9.05 -12.70
CA TYR A 71 -5.53 -9.55 -13.44
C TYR A 71 -4.69 -10.45 -12.53
N ASP A 72 -4.75 -11.75 -12.76
CA ASP A 72 -3.93 -12.73 -12.06
C ASP A 72 -2.65 -12.97 -12.87
N ASN A 73 -1.53 -12.40 -12.43
CA ASN A 73 -0.25 -12.47 -13.13
C ASN A 73 0.53 -13.77 -12.80
N ARG A 74 -0.20 -14.87 -12.59
CA ARG A 74 0.33 -16.17 -12.14
C ARG A 74 1.06 -16.93 -13.23
#